data_AF-A7THT5-F1
#
_entry.id   AF-A7THT5-F1
#
_cell.length_a   1.000
_cell.length_b   1.000
_cell.length_c   1.000
_cell.angle_alpha   90.00
_cell.angle_beta   90.00
_cell.angle_gamma   90.00
#
_symmetry.space_group_name_H-M   'P 1'
#
loop_
_entity.id
_entity.type
_entity.pdbx_description
1 polymer ?
#
loop_
_entity_poly.entity_id
_entity_poly.type
_entity_poly.pdbx_seq_one_letter_code
_entity_poly.pdbx_strand_id
1 'polypeptide(L)'
;VNITYLKKYKERSDMYFREPPHTEEEKEERIEEVIALVGEDDKNKKYYCLFKGVDPKITVELSKKQFNRIPTTKRLNMLATFMQLVGTLREEEEGEDVV
;
A
#
# COMPACT_ATOMS: atom_id res chain seq x y z
N VAL A 1 -10.00 -6.20 -29.10
CA VAL A 1 -8.72 -6.74 -28.58
C VAL A 1 -8.76 -8.26 -28.72
N ASN A 2 -7.94 -8.84 -29.60
CA ASN A 2 -7.90 -10.29 -29.88
C ASN A 2 -6.79 -10.92 -29.02
N ILE A 3 -7.06 -11.29 -27.76
CA ILE A 3 -6.06 -11.92 -26.87
C ILE A 3 -6.04 -13.41 -27.19
N THR A 4 -5.16 -13.81 -28.11
CA THR A 4 -5.08 -15.20 -28.58
C THR A 4 -4.32 -16.12 -27.61
N TYR A 5 -3.51 -15.57 -26.69
CA TYR A 5 -2.78 -16.36 -25.69
C TYR A 5 -2.53 -15.57 -24.40
N LEU A 6 -3.22 -15.92 -23.32
CA LEU A 6 -2.80 -15.54 -21.97
C LEU A 6 -1.61 -16.44 -21.58
N LYS A 7 -0.47 -15.83 -21.22
CA LYS A 7 0.66 -16.58 -20.66
C LYS A 7 0.17 -17.35 -19.43
N LYS A 8 0.61 -18.60 -19.27
CA LYS A 8 0.28 -19.41 -18.10
C LYS A 8 0.72 -18.67 -16.83
N TYR A 9 -0.21 -18.55 -15.88
CA TYR A 9 0.08 -18.03 -14.55
C TYR A 9 1.17 -18.87 -13.90
N LYS A 10 2.21 -18.21 -13.39
CA LYS A 10 3.26 -18.82 -12.59
C LYS A 10 3.32 -18.05 -11.28
N GLU A 11 3.03 -18.74 -10.19
CA GLU A 11 3.21 -18.21 -8.85
C GLU A 11 4.69 -17.94 -8.61
N ARG A 12 5.01 -16.73 -8.14
CA ARG A 12 6.38 -16.28 -7.87
C ARG A 12 6.62 -16.33 -6.37
N SER A 13 6.73 -17.55 -5.84
CA SER A 13 6.92 -17.81 -4.41
C SER A 13 8.28 -17.32 -3.88
N ASP A 14 9.23 -17.02 -4.76
CA ASP A 14 10.59 -16.57 -4.44
C ASP A 14 10.72 -15.04 -4.31
N MET A 15 9.71 -14.27 -4.69
CA MET A 15 9.81 -12.80 -4.71
C MET A 15 9.53 -12.13 -3.35
N TYR A 16 8.75 -12.78 -2.50
CA TYR A 16 8.30 -12.24 -1.20
C TYR A 16 8.87 -13.10 -0.07
N PHE A 17 10.13 -12.85 0.26
CA PHE A 17 10.92 -13.66 1.19
C PHE A 17 10.80 -13.19 2.65
N ARG A 18 10.04 -12.12 2.92
CA ARG A 18 9.88 -11.55 4.27
C ARG A 18 8.45 -11.64 4.74
N GLU A 19 8.32 -11.95 6.02
CA GLU A 19 7.04 -11.86 6.72
C GLU A 19 6.72 -10.40 7.08
N PRO A 20 5.42 -10.05 7.17
CA PRO A 20 5.00 -8.74 7.68
C PRO A 20 5.47 -8.57 9.14
N PRO A 21 5.84 -7.36 9.58
CA PRO A 21 6.11 -7.11 11.00
C PRO A 21 4.84 -7.37 11.83
N HIS A 22 5.00 -8.11 12.92
CA HIS A 22 3.91 -8.54 13.79
C HIS A 22 3.81 -7.68 15.05
N THR A 23 4.94 -7.27 15.62
CA THR A 23 4.98 -6.46 16.84
C THR A 23 5.14 -4.97 16.55
N GLU A 24 4.81 -4.12 17.53
CA GLU A 24 5.00 -2.68 17.41
C GLU A 24 6.49 -2.29 17.30
N GLU A 25 7.36 -3.03 17.99
CA GLU A 25 8.81 -2.86 17.95
C GLU A 25 9.36 -3.19 16.56
N GLU A 26 8.95 -4.32 15.97
CA GLU A 26 9.34 -4.70 14.61
C GLU A 26 8.88 -3.68 13.56
N LYS A 27 7.69 -3.09 13.74
CA LYS A 27 7.19 -2.03 12.86
C LYS A 27 8.06 -0.79 12.94
N GLU A 28 8.56 -0.45 14.13
CA GLU A 28 9.43 0.71 14.33
C GLU A 28 10.82 0.47 13.75
N GLU A 29 11.42 -0.71 13.97
CA GLU A 29 12.72 -1.08 13.41
C GLU A 29 12.70 -1.12 11.87
N ARG A 30 11.58 -1.59 11.30
CA ARG A 30 11.42 -1.77 9.86
C ARG A 30 10.72 -0.59 9.19
N ILE A 31 10.61 0.57 9.85
CA ILE A 31 9.86 1.72 9.34
C ILE A 31 10.40 2.23 7.98
N GLU A 32 11.70 2.04 7.74
CA GLU A 32 12.34 2.39 6.47
C GLU A 32 11.93 1.46 5.31
N GLU A 33 11.41 0.27 5.61
CA GLU A 33 10.98 -0.71 4.62
C GLU A 33 9.59 -0.42 4.07
N VAL A 34 8.85 0.53 4.64
CA VAL A 34 7.54 0.95 4.12
C VAL A 34 7.71 1.48 2.69
N ILE A 35 6.96 0.99 1.71
CA ILE A 35 7.10 1.39 0.30
C ILE A 35 5.90 2.17 -0.23
N ALA A 36 4.70 1.96 0.32
CA ALA A 36 3.49 2.61 -0.13
C ALA A 36 2.47 2.74 1.00
N LEU A 37 1.65 3.78 0.91
CA LEU A 37 0.40 3.94 1.66
C LEU A 37 -0.75 3.51 0.76
N VAL A 38 -1.61 2.60 1.24
CA VAL A 38 -2.73 2.05 0.46
C VAL A 38 -4.10 2.35 1.08
N GLY A 39 -4.12 2.86 2.30
CA GLY A 39 -5.35 3.27 2.95
C GLY A 39 -5.10 4.08 4.21
N GLU A 40 -6.06 4.91 4.58
CA GLU A 40 -6.10 5.61 5.85
C GLU A 40 -7.45 5.39 6.53
N ASP A 41 -7.43 5.10 7.82
CA ASP A 41 -8.61 5.13 8.67
C ASP A 41 -8.57 6.39 9.52
N ASP A 42 -9.38 7.35 9.12
CA ASP A 42 -9.45 8.66 9.73
C ASP A 42 -10.09 8.65 11.13
N LYS A 43 -10.94 7.65 11.42
CA LYS A 43 -11.60 7.51 12.72
C LYS A 43 -10.63 6.95 13.75
N ASN A 44 -9.89 5.90 13.40
CA ASN A 44 -8.95 5.24 14.30
C ASN A 44 -7.51 5.76 14.21
N LYS A 45 -7.25 6.74 13.31
CA LYS A 45 -5.92 7.32 13.05
C LYS A 45 -4.86 6.26 12.75
N LYS A 46 -5.23 5.33 11.88
CA LYS A 46 -4.38 4.25 11.38
C LYS A 46 -4.07 4.44 9.91
N TYR A 47 -2.87 4.00 9.52
CA TYR A 47 -2.39 4.02 8.15
C TYR A 47 -2.08 2.58 7.71
N TYR A 48 -2.59 2.18 6.55
CA TYR A 48 -2.38 0.87 5.96
C TYR A 48 -1.24 0.95 4.95
N CYS A 49 -0.13 0.29 5.26
CA CYS A 49 1.11 0.43 4.50
C CYS A 49 1.61 -0.91 3.96
N LEU A 50 2.29 -0.87 2.81
CA LEU A 50 3.01 -2.00 2.23
C LEU A 50 4.49 -1.95 2.60
N PHE A 51 5.09 -3.12 2.79
CA PHE A 51 6.50 -3.27 3.18
C PHE A 51 7.31 -3.94 2.06
N LYS A 52 8.58 -3.54 1.93
CA LYS A 52 9.50 -4.10 0.95
C LYS A 52 9.75 -5.59 1.21
N GLY A 53 9.57 -6.42 0.18
CA GLY A 53 9.82 -7.86 0.25
C GLY A 53 8.75 -8.66 0.97
N VAL A 54 7.66 -8.01 1.40
CA VAL A 54 6.44 -8.64 1.90
C VAL A 54 5.45 -8.77 0.74
N ASP A 55 4.58 -9.78 0.77
CA ASP A 55 3.52 -9.94 -0.22
C ASP A 55 2.66 -8.66 -0.29
N PRO A 56 2.50 -8.03 -1.47
CA PRO A 56 1.73 -6.79 -1.62
C PRO A 56 0.23 -6.95 -1.31
N LYS A 57 -0.28 -8.18 -1.19
CA LYS A 57 -1.64 -8.46 -0.72
C LYS A 57 -1.79 -8.26 0.79
N ILE A 58 -0.67 -8.17 1.52
CA ILE A 58 -0.64 -8.02 2.96
C ILE A 58 -0.38 -6.56 3.30
N THR A 59 -1.33 -5.95 4.01
CA THR A 59 -1.20 -4.59 4.53
C THR A 59 -0.86 -4.61 6.00
N VAL A 60 0.06 -3.74 6.42
CA VAL A 60 0.44 -3.58 7.82
C VAL A 60 -0.15 -2.28 8.35
N GLU A 61 -0.81 -2.36 9.50
CA GLU A 61 -1.34 -1.19 10.20
C GLU A 61 -0.24 -0.47 10.98
N LEU A 62 -0.10 0.82 10.70
CA LEU A 62 0.75 1.75 11.43
C LEU A 62 -0.10 2.80 12.13
N SER A 63 0.24 3.09 13.39
CA SER A 63 -0.29 4.25 14.09
C SER A 63 0.22 5.55 13.45
N LYS A 64 -0.50 6.66 13.68
CA LYS A 64 -0.02 8.00 13.28
C LYS A 64 1.40 8.31 13.80
N LYS A 65 1.75 7.85 15.01
CA LYS A 65 3.10 8.05 15.58
C LYS A 65 4.16 7.32 14.77
N GLN A 66 3.92 6.06 14.42
CA GLN A 66 4.85 5.26 13.60
C GLN A 66 4.96 5.82 12.19
N PHE A 67 3.83 6.15 11.55
CA PHE A 67 3.82 6.73 10.21
C PHE A 67 4.62 8.05 10.14
N ASN A 68 4.55 8.87 11.20
CA ASN A 68 5.33 10.10 11.30
C ASN A 68 6.84 9.90 11.49
N ARG A 69 7.29 8.69 11.86
CA ARG A 69 8.72 8.35 11.92
C ARG A 69 9.32 8.05 10.55
N ILE A 70 8.49 7.73 9.56
CA ILE A 70 8.94 7.59 8.17
C ILE A 70 9.58 8.92 7.73
N PRO A 71 10.74 8.91 7.03
CA PRO A 71 11.37 10.13 6.55
C PRO A 71 10.40 11.04 5.78
N THR A 72 10.39 12.33 6.11
CA THR A 72 9.38 13.30 5.62
C THR A 72 9.24 13.28 4.10
N THR A 73 10.35 13.28 3.35
CA THR A 73 10.34 13.23 1.88
C THR A 73 9.60 12.00 1.36
N LYS A 74 9.88 10.84 1.96
CA LYS A 74 9.27 9.57 1.58
C LYS A 74 7.77 9.55 1.93
N ARG A 75 7.43 10.04 3.13
CA ARG A 75 6.04 10.15 3.58
C ARG A 75 5.21 11.06 2.67
N LEU A 76 5.73 12.22 2.29
CA LEU A 76 5.06 13.15 1.38
C LEU A 76 4.84 12.53 -0.01
N ASN A 77 5.83 11.83 -0.55
CA ASN A 77 5.69 11.14 -1.83
C ASN A 77 4.61 10.06 -1.79
N MET A 78 4.55 9.28 -0.70
CA MET A 78 3.51 8.24 -0.53
C MET A 78 2.12 8.85 -0.39
N LEU A 79 1.98 9.93 0.38
CA LEU A 79 0.70 10.64 0.51
C LEU A 79 0.24 11.23 -0.82
N ALA A 80 1.14 11.87 -1.58
CA ALA A 80 0.80 12.43 -2.89
C ALA A 80 0.34 11.33 -3.86
N THR A 81 1.04 10.20 -3.89
CA THR A 81 0.68 9.03 -4.72
C THR A 81 -0.68 8.46 -4.30
N PHE A 82 -0.92 8.33 -3.00
CA PHE A 82 -2.19 7.85 -2.47
C PHE A 82 -3.34 8.79 -2.82
N MET A 83 -3.17 10.11 -2.66
CA MET A 83 -4.19 11.11 -3.00
C MET A 83 -4.51 11.10 -4.49
N GLN A 84 -3.51 10.92 -5.36
CA GLN A 84 -3.73 10.80 -6.80
C GLN A 84 -4.58 9.55 -7.11
N LEU A 85 -4.27 8.42 -6.48
CA LEU A 85 -5.01 7.18 -6.69
C LEU A 85 -6.46 7.29 -6.20
N VAL A 86 -6.68 7.85 -5.01
CA VAL A 86 -8.04 8.08 -4.48
C VAL A 86 -8.81 9.09 -5.33
N GLY A 87 -8.16 10.14 -5.82
CA GLY A 87 -8.79 11.11 -6.74
C GLY A 87 -9.27 10.44 -8.03
N THR A 88 -8.42 9.58 -8.62
CA THR A 88 -8.75 8.83 -9.84
C THR A 88 -9.94 7.88 -9.62
N LEU A 89 -9.97 7.16 -8.49
CA LEU A 89 -11.07 6.25 -8.17
C LEU A 89 -12.42 6.97 -8.00
N ARG A 90 -12.41 8.19 -7.43
CA ARG A 90 -13.63 9.00 -7.29
C ARG A 90 -14.17 9.48 -8.65
N GLU A 91 -13.28 9.83 -9.57
CA GLU A 91 -13.67 10.23 -10.93
C GLU A 91 -14.27 9.06 -11.72
N GLU A 92 -13.78 7.83 -11.49
CA GLU A 92 -14.33 6.62 -12.12
C GLU A 92 -15.72 6.23 -11.55
N GLU A 93 -15.93 6.36 -10.23
CA GLU A 93 -17.24 6.08 -9.60
C GLU A 93 -18.33 7.09 -10.02
N GLU A 94 -17.97 8.33 -10.33
CA GLU A 94 -18.91 9.35 -10.85
C GLU A 94 -19.19 9.21 -12.36
N GLY A 95 -18.41 8.39 -13.08
CA GLY A 95 -18.53 8.19 -14.54
C GLY A 95 -19.49 7.07 -14.97
N GLU A 96 -20.07 6.31 -14.04
CA GLU A 96 -20.92 5.14 -14.32
C GLU A 96 -22.45 5.42 -14.24
N ASP A 97 -22.88 6.68 -14.24
CA ASP A 97 -24.28 7.07 -14.41
C ASP A 97 -24.50 7.73 -15.80
N VAL A 98 -24.54 6.89 -16.84
CA VAL A 98 -25.16 7.26 -18.13
C VAL A 98 -26.07 6.12 -18.57
N VAL A 99 -27.37 6.38 -18.36
CA VAL A 99 -28.61 5.71 -18.85
C VAL A 99 -28.50 4.94 -20.16
#